data_AF-A0A838ESV3-F1
#
_entry.id   AF-A0A838ESV3-F1
#
_cell.length_a   1.000
_cell.length_b   1.000
_cell.length_c   1.000
_cell.angle_alpha   90.00
_cell.angle_beta   90.00
_cell.angle_gamma   90.00
#
_symmetry.space_group_name_H-M   'P 1'
#
loop_
_entity.id
_entity.type
_entity.pdbx_description
1 polymer ?
#
loop_
_entity_poly.entity_id
_entity_poly.type
_entity_poly.pdbx_seq_one_letter_code
_entity_poly.pdbx_strand_id
1 'polypeptide(L)'
;MIDQELEDYRGSIIYMQEHGHKMVTMIVNIAPDEQSTVTSHAYNLPFKEEVEHLQGVDLYHFAVTDGTQIQLTIETPVGSKEAWYTVHPDTIVAECSPIEMDIVRSDESVPFEYAYTQEALSEALTYYSDLIPDW
;
A
#
# COMPACT_ATOMS: atom_id res chain seq x y z
N MET A 1 22.26 19.84 16.95
CA MET A 1 21.50 19.58 15.71
C MET A 1 20.96 18.20 15.87
N ILE A 2 19.65 18.08 16.00
CA ILE A 2 19.01 16.78 16.11
C ILE A 2 18.85 16.34 14.65
N ASP A 3 19.80 15.53 14.18
CA ASP A 3 19.52 14.64 13.04
C ASP A 3 18.53 13.61 13.57
N GLN A 4 17.25 14.01 13.59
CA GLN A 4 16.16 13.06 13.62
C GLN A 4 16.20 12.45 12.22
N GLU A 5 16.86 11.29 12.11
CA GLU A 5 16.46 10.28 11.13
C GLU A 5 14.93 10.30 11.16
N LEU A 6 14.31 10.85 10.11
CA LEU A 6 12.91 10.58 9.85
C LEU A 6 12.86 9.06 9.76
N GLU A 7 12.35 8.45 10.82
CA GLU A 7 11.98 7.05 10.90
C GLU A 7 11.33 6.69 9.56
N ASP A 8 11.63 5.49 9.06
CA ASP A 8 11.38 5.03 7.69
C ASP A 8 9.89 4.95 7.28
N TYR A 9 9.02 5.80 7.84
CA TYR A 9 7.65 6.01 7.46
C TYR A 9 7.52 6.43 6.01
N ARG A 10 6.79 5.63 5.22
CA ARG A 10 6.56 5.84 3.79
C ARG A 10 5.09 5.94 3.40
N GLY A 11 4.17 6.08 4.35
CA GLY A 11 2.75 6.35 4.06
C GLY A 11 1.82 5.34 4.71
N SER A 12 0.73 4.99 4.04
CA SER A 12 -0.37 4.24 4.67
C SER A 12 -0.86 3.06 3.82
N ILE A 13 -1.20 1.95 4.48
CA ILE A 13 -2.00 0.86 3.92
C ILE A 13 -3.39 0.97 4.49
N ILE A 14 -4.39 1.20 3.64
CA ILE A 14 -5.78 1.10 4.02
C ILE A 14 -6.36 -0.21 3.52
N TYR A 15 -7.12 -0.92 4.35
CA TYR A 15 -7.78 -2.13 3.92
C TYR A 15 -9.22 -2.28 4.43
N MET A 16 -9.98 -3.09 3.68
CA MET A 16 -11.41 -3.34 3.86
C MET A 16 -11.70 -4.80 3.54
N GLN A 17 -12.78 -5.39 4.05
CA GLN A 17 -13.10 -6.81 3.85
C GLN A 17 -14.52 -7.02 3.35
N GLU A 18 -14.67 -7.79 2.27
CA GLU A 18 -15.95 -8.28 1.78
C GLU A 18 -15.82 -9.76 1.35
N HIS A 19 -16.70 -10.62 1.87
CA HIS A 19 -16.90 -12.00 1.38
C HIS A 19 -15.61 -12.80 1.07
N GLY A 20 -14.67 -12.86 2.03
CA GLY A 20 -13.43 -13.65 1.89
C GLY A 20 -12.29 -12.94 1.15
N HIS A 21 -12.56 -11.77 0.57
CA HIS A 21 -11.57 -10.89 -0.03
C HIS A 21 -11.34 -9.66 0.83
N LYS A 22 -10.13 -9.09 0.74
CA LYS A 22 -9.82 -7.78 1.28
C LYS A 22 -9.38 -6.85 0.19
N MET A 23 -9.93 -5.65 0.20
CA MET A 23 -9.44 -4.55 -0.62
C MET A 23 -8.27 -3.89 0.10
N VAL A 24 -7.21 -3.55 -0.64
CA VAL A 24 -6.04 -2.83 -0.12
C VAL A 24 -5.78 -1.60 -0.99
N THR A 25 -5.62 -0.44 -0.35
CA THR A 25 -5.07 0.77 -0.94
C THR A 25 -3.75 1.07 -0.26
N MET A 26 -2.64 1.13 -1.00
CA MET A 26 -1.34 1.56 -0.45
C MET A 26 -1.01 2.94 -1.00
N ILE A 27 -0.76 3.88 -0.10
CA ILE A 27 -0.32 5.24 -0.40
C ILE A 27 1.14 5.32 0.02
N VAL A 28 2.03 5.45 -0.96
CA VAL A 28 3.48 5.37 -0.77
C VAL A 28 4.11 6.71 -1.14
N ASN A 29 4.69 7.38 -0.16
CA ASN A 29 5.45 8.61 -0.36
C ASN A 29 6.80 8.28 -1.03
N ILE A 30 7.04 8.83 -2.21
CA ILE A 30 8.25 8.60 -3.01
C ILE A 30 9.00 9.91 -3.27
N ALA A 31 10.32 9.89 -3.11
CA ALA A 31 11.16 11.00 -3.54
C ALA A 31 11.25 11.06 -5.09
N PRO A 32 11.61 12.21 -5.68
CA PRO A 32 11.63 12.37 -7.14
C PRO A 32 12.54 11.41 -7.92
N ASP A 33 13.53 10.81 -7.26
CA ASP A 33 14.50 9.85 -7.81
C ASP A 33 14.31 8.43 -7.26
N GLU A 34 13.21 8.18 -6.56
CA GLU A 34 12.80 6.86 -6.07
C GLU A 34 11.73 6.26 -6.99
N GLN A 35 11.60 4.93 -6.94
CA GLN A 35 10.50 4.20 -7.59
C GLN A 35 9.94 3.17 -6.61
N SER A 36 8.61 3.11 -6.47
CA SER A 36 7.98 2.05 -5.70
C SER A 36 7.45 0.92 -6.61
N THR A 37 7.35 -0.28 -6.05
CA THR A 37 6.70 -1.43 -6.68
C THR A 37 6.03 -2.26 -5.61
N VAL A 38 4.76 -2.60 -5.81
CA VAL A 38 4.01 -3.55 -5.00
C VAL A 38 3.81 -4.87 -5.75
N THR A 39 4.11 -5.98 -5.08
CA THR A 39 3.84 -7.34 -5.58
C THR A 39 3.00 -8.09 -4.57
N SER A 40 1.84 -8.61 -4.97
CA SER A 40 1.05 -9.51 -4.13
C SER A 40 1.38 -10.97 -4.44
N HIS A 41 1.35 -11.82 -3.41
CA HIS A 41 1.66 -13.23 -3.49
C HIS A 41 0.45 -14.04 -3.01
N ALA A 42 -0.47 -14.32 -3.94
CA ALA A 42 -1.57 -15.24 -3.69
C ALA A 42 -1.10 -16.67 -3.98
N TYR A 43 -1.12 -17.55 -2.97
CA TYR A 43 -0.65 -18.95 -3.12
C TYR A 43 0.79 -19.07 -3.68
N ASN A 44 1.69 -18.17 -3.27
CA ASN A 44 3.06 -18.04 -3.76
C ASN A 44 3.22 -17.69 -5.25
N LEU A 45 2.16 -17.25 -5.92
CA LEU A 45 2.25 -16.71 -7.27
C LEU A 45 2.39 -15.18 -7.18
N PRO A 46 3.50 -14.61 -7.69
CA PRO A 46 3.70 -13.17 -7.65
C PRO A 46 2.87 -12.47 -8.74
N PHE A 47 2.14 -11.43 -8.34
CA PHE A 47 1.40 -10.52 -9.21
C PHE A 47 1.87 -9.10 -8.96
N LYS A 48 2.39 -8.44 -10.00
CA LYS A 48 2.77 -7.03 -9.92
C LYS A 48 1.50 -6.19 -9.97
N GLU A 49 1.28 -5.38 -8.95
CA GLU A 49 0.11 -4.53 -8.86
C GLU A 49 0.29 -3.26 -9.70
N GLU A 50 -0.82 -2.74 -10.22
CA GLU A 50 -0.85 -1.50 -10.98
C GLU A 50 -0.67 -0.29 -10.05
N VAL A 51 0.01 0.73 -10.55
CA VAL A 51 0.35 1.95 -9.81
C VAL A 51 -0.17 3.18 -10.55
N GLU A 52 -0.74 4.10 -9.79
CA GLU A 52 -1.02 5.46 -10.24
C GLU A 52 0.05 6.40 -9.65
N HIS A 53 0.78 7.11 -10.52
CA HIS A 53 1.86 7.99 -10.13
C HIS A 53 1.34 9.43 -9.96
N LEU A 54 1.33 9.91 -8.73
CA LEU A 54 0.98 11.28 -8.37
C LEU A 54 2.23 12.07 -7.96
N GLN A 55 2.11 13.38 -7.79
CA GLN A 55 3.26 14.22 -7.43
C GLN A 55 3.78 13.85 -6.03
N GLY A 56 4.87 13.08 -5.98
CA GLY A 56 5.51 12.63 -4.75
C GLY A 56 4.85 11.43 -4.06
N VAL A 57 3.84 10.82 -4.69
CA VAL A 57 3.10 9.69 -4.12
C VAL A 57 2.79 8.65 -5.20
N ASP A 58 3.03 7.39 -4.88
CA ASP A 58 2.56 6.25 -5.65
C ASP A 58 1.35 5.64 -4.93
N LEU A 59 0.26 5.41 -5.68
CA LEU A 59 -0.94 4.78 -5.15
C LEU A 59 -1.20 3.43 -5.82
N TYR A 60 -1.41 2.41 -4.99
CA TYR A 60 -1.79 1.06 -5.39
C TYR A 60 -3.17 0.73 -4.86
N HIS A 61 -3.97 0.03 -5.65
CA HIS A 61 -5.31 -0.39 -5.24
C HIS A 61 -5.64 -1.76 -5.83
N PHE A 62 -5.79 -2.77 -4.97
CA PHE A 62 -5.93 -4.16 -5.38
C PHE A 62 -6.60 -5.02 -4.32
N ALA A 63 -7.19 -6.15 -4.73
CA ALA A 63 -7.81 -7.10 -3.83
C ALA A 63 -6.90 -8.30 -3.52
N VAL A 64 -7.01 -8.79 -2.28
CA VAL A 64 -6.21 -9.88 -1.70
C VAL A 64 -7.11 -10.83 -0.91
N THR A 65 -6.57 -11.97 -0.47
CA THR A 65 -7.28 -12.94 0.39
C THR A 65 -6.49 -13.20 1.67
N ASP A 66 -7.08 -13.93 2.62
CA ASP A 66 -6.35 -14.40 3.80
C ASP A 66 -5.09 -15.18 3.41
N GLY A 67 -3.97 -14.88 4.06
CA GLY A 67 -2.66 -15.46 3.80
C GLY A 67 -1.91 -14.86 2.61
N THR A 68 -2.49 -13.91 1.86
CA THR A 68 -1.74 -13.18 0.82
C THR A 68 -0.59 -12.40 1.46
N GLN A 69 0.62 -12.55 0.93
CA GLN A 69 1.76 -11.69 1.29
C GLN A 69 1.86 -10.54 0.28
N ILE A 70 2.17 -9.35 0.76
CA ILE A 70 2.35 -8.14 -0.06
C ILE A 70 3.78 -7.67 0.16
N GLN A 71 4.56 -7.61 -0.92
CA GLN A 71 5.90 -7.04 -0.94
C GLN A 71 5.83 -5.61 -1.48
N LEU A 72 6.33 -4.64 -0.71
CA LEU A 72 6.63 -3.29 -1.18
C LEU A 72 8.14 -3.15 -1.34
N THR A 73 8.58 -2.74 -2.52
CA THR A 73 9.97 -2.41 -2.79
C THR A 73 10.08 -0.94 -3.16
N ILE A 74 11.00 -0.22 -2.50
CA ILE A 74 11.39 1.15 -2.85
C ILE A 74 12.82 1.10 -3.40
N GLU A 75 12.97 1.38 -4.69
CA GLU A 75 14.27 1.57 -5.32
C GLU A 75 14.75 3.01 -5.09
N THR A 76 15.97 3.15 -4.59
CA THR A 76 16.63 4.43 -4.31
C THR A 76 17.98 4.49 -5.06
N PRO A 77 18.61 5.68 -5.21
CA PRO A 77 19.94 5.78 -5.82
C PRO A 77 21.04 4.98 -5.11
N VAL A 78 20.84 4.65 -3.83
CA VAL A 78 21.84 3.98 -2.97
C VAL A 78 21.54 2.49 -2.74
N GLY A 79 20.42 1.98 -3.24
CA GLY A 79 19.99 0.58 -3.07
C GLY A 79 18.47 0.42 -3.02
N SER A 80 17.99 -0.76 -2.64
CA SER A 80 16.56 -1.04 -2.46
C SER A 80 16.22 -1.23 -0.98
N LYS A 81 15.01 -0.81 -0.61
CA LYS A 81 14.36 -1.14 0.67
C LYS A 81 13.14 -2.01 0.40
N GLU A 82 12.89 -2.97 1.28
CA GLU A 82 11.77 -3.92 1.12
C GLU A 82 10.94 -4.02 2.40
N ALA A 83 9.63 -4.14 2.22
CA ALA A 83 8.67 -4.44 3.28
C ALA A 83 7.77 -5.58 2.88
N TRP A 84 7.43 -6.40 3.87
CA TRP A 84 6.52 -7.52 3.70
C TRP A 84 5.35 -7.35 4.65
N TYR A 85 4.15 -7.54 4.12
CA TYR A 85 2.90 -7.49 4.87
C TYR A 85 2.14 -8.79 4.65
N THR A 86 1.64 -9.39 5.73
CA THR A 86 0.79 -10.58 5.64
C THR A 86 -0.66 -10.20 5.94
N VAL A 87 -1.54 -10.58 5.02
CA VAL A 87 -2.98 -10.39 5.17
C VAL A 87 -3.55 -11.51 6.04
N HIS A 88 -4.26 -11.14 7.09
CA HIS A 88 -4.99 -12.04 7.98
C HIS A 88 -6.49 -11.77 7.91
N PRO A 89 -7.36 -12.61 8.50
CA PRO A 89 -8.81 -12.43 8.41
C PRO A 89 -9.28 -11.08 8.95
N ASP A 90 -8.68 -10.56 10.02
CA ASP A 90 -9.13 -9.32 10.66
C ASP A 90 -8.14 -8.14 10.52
N THR A 91 -6.91 -8.41 10.07
CA THR A 91 -5.83 -7.42 10.07
C THR A 91 -4.85 -7.61 8.90
N ILE A 92 -4.00 -6.62 8.67
CA ILE A 92 -2.77 -6.75 7.89
C ILE A 92 -1.63 -6.50 8.87
N VAL A 93 -0.63 -7.38 8.88
CA VAL A 93 0.51 -7.29 9.80
C VAL A 93 1.76 -7.03 8.99
N ALA A 94 2.48 -5.96 9.33
CA ALA A 94 3.83 -5.72 8.84
C ALA A 94 4.80 -6.74 9.47
N GLU A 95 5.61 -7.37 8.63
CA GLU A 95 6.81 -8.06 9.08
C GLU A 95 7.87 -7.03 9.49
N CYS A 96 8.92 -7.45 10.20
CA CYS A 96 9.99 -6.53 10.62
C CYS A 96 10.64 -5.90 9.37
N SER A 97 10.33 -4.64 9.08
CA SER A 97 10.71 -3.96 7.83
C SER A 97 11.40 -2.63 8.09
N PRO A 98 12.40 -2.25 7.25
CA PRO A 98 12.98 -0.91 7.19
C PRO A 98 12.08 0.12 6.47
N ILE A 99 10.80 -0.17 6.28
CA ILE A 99 9.80 0.77 5.80
C ILE A 99 8.62 0.67 6.76
N GLU A 100 8.25 1.78 7.37
CA GLU A 100 7.07 1.87 8.22
C GLU A 100 5.88 2.39 7.41
N MET A 101 4.71 1.83 7.64
CA MET A 101 3.46 2.33 7.08
C MET A 101 2.34 2.27 8.10
N ASP A 102 1.47 3.27 8.07
CA ASP A 102 0.26 3.30 8.87
C ASP A 102 -0.76 2.33 8.30
N ILE A 103 -1.11 1.30 9.06
CA ILE A 103 -2.11 0.31 8.66
C ILE A 103 -3.47 0.76 9.21
N VAL A 104 -4.34 1.21 8.31
CA VAL A 104 -5.67 1.72 8.62
C VAL A 104 -6.73 0.73 8.15
N ARG A 105 -7.65 0.35 9.03
CA ARG A 105 -8.83 -0.41 8.64
C ARG A 105 -9.95 0.54 8.24
N SER A 106 -10.54 0.32 7.07
CA SER A 106 -11.77 0.98 6.64
C SER A 106 -13.00 0.13 6.97
N ASP A 107 -14.06 0.78 7.42
CA ASP A 107 -15.36 0.16 7.76
C ASP A 107 -16.33 0.09 6.57
N GLU A 108 -16.03 0.80 5.48
CA GLU A 108 -16.80 0.70 4.24
C GLU A 108 -16.51 -0.65 3.57
N SER A 109 -17.36 -1.15 2.65
CA SER A 109 -17.15 -2.42 1.93
C SER A 109 -17.49 -2.22 0.45
N VAL A 110 -16.59 -2.61 -0.47
CA VAL A 110 -16.83 -2.53 -1.91
C VAL A 110 -16.72 -3.90 -2.59
N PRO A 111 -17.57 -4.21 -3.58
CA PRO A 111 -17.51 -5.48 -4.29
C PRO A 111 -16.15 -5.74 -4.94
N PHE A 112 -15.69 -7.00 -4.93
CA PHE A 112 -14.40 -7.39 -5.52
C PHE A 112 -14.23 -6.94 -6.99
N GLU A 113 -15.29 -6.98 -7.79
CA GLU A 113 -15.23 -6.58 -9.20
C GLU A 113 -15.08 -5.07 -9.37
N TYR A 114 -15.63 -4.29 -8.43
CA TYR A 114 -15.48 -2.84 -8.39
C TYR A 114 -14.05 -2.44 -8.02
N ALA A 115 -13.33 -3.32 -7.33
CA ALA A 115 -12.00 -3.04 -6.80
C ALA A 115 -10.96 -2.62 -7.84
N TYR A 116 -11.07 -3.18 -9.03
CA TYR A 116 -10.12 -2.95 -10.12
C TYR A 116 -10.57 -1.84 -11.07
N THR A 117 -11.56 -1.04 -10.66
CA THR A 117 -12.07 0.06 -11.47
C THR A 117 -11.35 1.36 -11.15
N GLN A 118 -11.23 2.21 -12.17
CA GLN A 118 -10.73 3.58 -12.03
C GLN A 118 -11.64 4.45 -11.14
N GLU A 119 -12.92 4.09 -11.04
CA GLU A 119 -13.88 4.74 -10.14
C GLU A 119 -13.53 4.49 -8.68
N ALA A 120 -13.31 3.23 -8.29
CA ALA A 120 -12.89 2.86 -6.94
C ALA A 120 -11.58 3.54 -6.53
N LEU A 121 -10.61 3.60 -7.45
CA LEU A 121 -9.35 4.30 -7.27
C LEU A 121 -9.57 5.79 -7.00
N SER A 122 -10.43 6.45 -7.79
CA SER A 122 -10.73 7.88 -7.67
C SER A 122 -11.46 8.21 -6.36
N GLU A 123 -12.37 7.34 -5.93
CA GLU A 123 -13.06 7.48 -4.63
C GLU A 123 -12.08 7.32 -3.47
N ALA A 124 -11.19 6.31 -3.52
CA ALA A 124 -10.15 6.14 -2.52
C ALA A 124 -9.22 7.36 -2.46
N LEU A 125 -8.81 7.89 -3.61
CA LEU A 125 -8.01 9.12 -3.68
C LEU A 125 -8.72 10.33 -3.06
N THR A 126 -10.02 10.46 -3.28
CA THR A 126 -10.82 11.56 -2.72
C THR A 126 -11.00 11.41 -1.21
N TYR A 127 -11.19 10.18 -0.72
CA TYR A 127 -11.46 9.91 0.68
C TYR A 127 -10.19 9.98 1.55
N TYR A 128 -9.07 9.54 1.00
CA TYR A 128 -7.78 9.51 1.68
C TYR A 128 -6.85 10.65 1.25
N SER A 129 -7.37 11.68 0.58
CA SER A 129 -6.58 12.85 0.17
C SER A 129 -5.90 13.52 1.38
N ASP A 130 -6.55 13.52 2.53
CA ASP A 130 -6.00 14.09 3.77
C ASP A 130 -4.79 13.30 4.32
N LEU A 131 -4.58 12.06 3.84
CA LEU A 131 -3.41 11.23 4.15
C LEU A 131 -2.28 11.38 3.12
N ILE A 132 -2.57 12.02 1.98
CA ILE A 132 -1.58 12.40 0.98
C ILE A 132 -0.91 13.70 1.48
N PRO A 133 0.40 13.73 1.73
CA PRO A 133 1.05 14.92 2.24
C PRO A 133 0.92 16.11 1.27
N ASP A 134 0.30 17.21 1.73
CA ASP A 134 0.32 18.50 1.04
C ASP A 134 1.73 19.12 1.18
N TRP A 135 2.61 18.95 0.19
CA TRP A 135 3.88 19.69 0.10
C TRP A 135 3.96 20.54 -1.17
#